data_AF-A0A7L2L6Z8-F1
#
_entry.id   AF-A0A7L2L6Z8-F1
#
_cell.length_a   1.000
_cell.length_b   1.000
_cell.length_c   1.000
_cell.angle_alpha   90.00
_cell.angle_beta   90.00
_cell.angle_gamma   90.00
#
_symmetry.space_group_name_H-M   'P 1'
#
loop_
_entity.id
_entity.type
_entity.pdbx_description
1 polymer ?
#
loop_
_entity_poly.entity_id
_entity_poly.type
_entity_poly.pdbx_seq_one_letter_code
_entity_poly.pdbx_strand_id
1 'polypeptide(L)'
;QMAAAGFVHCPSENSPDVAQCFFCLKELEGWEPEDDPLEEHKKHSADCGFLSLQKEPANLTVQEFLKLDKMRMRKALKKEISQKMTKVEDKAKIQRCSIKNL
;
A
#
# COMPACT_ATOMS: atom_id res chain seq x y z
N GLN A 1 15.72 -8.59 -3.61
CA GLN A 1 14.69 -8.39 -4.65
C GLN A 1 13.57 -7.44 -4.17
N MET A 2 13.02 -7.63 -2.96
CA MET A 2 11.99 -6.78 -2.33
C MET A 2 12.14 -5.26 -2.54
N ALA A 3 13.26 -4.67 -2.10
CA ALA A 3 13.48 -3.23 -2.18
C ALA A 3 13.51 -2.71 -3.63
N ALA A 4 14.05 -3.48 -4.57
CA ALA A 4 14.08 -3.13 -5.99
C ALA A 4 12.66 -3.16 -6.60
N ALA A 5 11.78 -4.02 -6.11
CA ALA A 5 10.35 -4.01 -6.43
C ALA A 5 9.58 -2.89 -5.70
N GLY A 6 10.24 -2.08 -4.88
CA GLY A 6 9.66 -0.94 -4.17
C GLY A 6 9.05 -1.28 -2.82
N PHE A 7 9.32 -2.45 -2.25
CA PHE A 7 8.81 -2.82 -0.93
C PHE A 7 9.71 -2.37 0.22
N VAL A 8 9.06 -1.92 1.30
CA VAL A 8 9.65 -1.62 2.61
C VAL A 8 9.06 -2.60 3.62
N HIS A 9 9.88 -3.17 4.50
CA HIS A 9 9.41 -4.07 5.56
C HIS A 9 8.64 -3.26 6.62
N CYS A 10 7.41 -3.66 6.89
CA CYS A 10 6.48 -2.97 7.80
C CYS A 10 5.79 -3.99 8.73
N PRO A 11 6.55 -4.71 9.57
CA PRO A 11 6.02 -5.79 10.38
C PRO A 11 5.11 -5.29 11.51
N SER A 12 4.24 -6.17 11.98
CA SER A 12 3.54 -6.05 13.25
C SER A 12 3.64 -7.36 14.04
N GLU A 13 3.23 -7.39 15.31
CA GLU A 13 3.27 -8.60 16.13
C GLU A 13 2.51 -9.79 15.50
N ASN A 14 1.38 -9.52 14.84
CA ASN A 14 0.53 -10.55 14.23
C ASN A 14 0.87 -10.81 12.75
N SER A 15 1.69 -9.96 12.13
CA SER A 15 2.05 -10.04 10.71
C SER A 15 3.53 -9.66 10.54
N PRO A 16 4.46 -10.61 10.80
CA PRO A 16 5.90 -10.31 10.91
C PRO A 16 6.61 -10.08 9.58
N ASP A 17 6.01 -10.49 8.46
CA ASP A 17 6.59 -10.43 7.12
C ASP A 17 5.91 -9.41 6.20
N VAL A 18 4.99 -8.60 6.73
CA VAL A 18 4.33 -7.55 5.94
C VAL A 18 5.35 -6.64 5.27
N ALA A 19 5.19 -6.49 3.97
CA ALA A 19 5.94 -5.56 3.16
C ALA A 19 4.97 -4.60 2.44
N GLN A 20 5.29 -3.31 2.46
CA GLN A 20 4.47 -2.28 1.85
C GLN A 20 5.24 -1.59 0.72
N CYS A 21 4.60 -1.43 -0.44
CA CYS A 21 5.17 -0.61 -1.50
C CYS A 21 5.26 0.86 -1.06
N PHE A 22 6.44 1.48 -1.16
CA PHE A 22 6.64 2.88 -0.75
C PHE A 22 5.79 3.87 -1.57
N PHE A 23 5.36 3.49 -2.78
CA PHE A 23 4.67 4.38 -3.71
C PHE A 23 3.15 4.18 -3.71
N CYS A 24 2.66 2.98 -4.03
CA CYS A 24 1.22 2.71 -4.09
C CYS A 24 0.61 2.35 -2.73
N LEU A 25 1.45 2.10 -1.71
CA LEU A 25 1.06 1.73 -0.35
C LEU A 25 0.30 0.41 -0.24
N LYS A 26 0.41 -0.45 -1.26
CA LYS A 26 -0.09 -1.83 -1.22
C LYS A 26 0.74 -2.64 -0.23
N GLU A 27 0.08 -3.22 0.77
CA GLU A 27 0.64 -4.18 1.72
C GLU A 27 0.41 -5.60 1.19
N LEU A 28 1.43 -6.43 1.36
CA LEU A 28 1.43 -7.87 1.11
C LEU A 28 2.12 -8.58 2.28
N GLU A 29 1.60 -9.74 2.66
CA GLU A 29 2.10 -10.62 3.72
C GLU A 29 1.96 -12.08 3.25
N GLY A 30 2.57 -13.03 3.97
CA GLY A 30 2.59 -14.44 3.60
C GLY A 30 3.58 -14.75 2.48
N TRP A 31 4.76 -14.14 2.53
CA TRP A 31 5.80 -14.30 1.50
C TRP A 31 6.45 -15.68 1.56
N GLU A 32 6.55 -16.33 0.42
CA GLU A 32 7.26 -17.59 0.22
C GLU A 32 8.65 -17.35 -0.41
N PRO A 33 9.66 -18.20 -0.14
CA PRO A 33 11.00 -18.04 -0.72
C PRO A 33 11.04 -18.00 -2.25
N GLU A 34 10.05 -18.60 -2.91
CA GLU A 34 9.92 -18.71 -4.36
C GLU A 34 9.22 -17.51 -5.00
N ASP A 35 8.63 -16.61 -4.20
CA ASP A 35 7.92 -15.44 -4.72
C ASP A 35 8.86 -14.46 -5.41
N ASP A 36 8.46 -13.99 -6.61
CA ASP A 36 9.08 -12.83 -7.25
C ASP A 36 8.36 -11.55 -6.77
N PRO A 37 9.03 -10.67 -6.01
CA PRO A 37 8.39 -9.46 -5.49
C PRO A 37 7.88 -8.51 -6.58
N LEU A 38 8.55 -8.45 -7.74
CA LEU A 38 8.12 -7.58 -8.83
C LEU A 38 6.83 -8.12 -9.46
N GLU A 39 6.73 -9.44 -9.65
CA GLU A 39 5.52 -10.07 -10.18
C GLU A 39 4.35 -9.97 -9.20
N GLU A 40 4.57 -10.19 -7.90
CA GLU A 40 3.54 -9.98 -6.88
C GLU A 40 3.09 -8.51 -6.82
N HIS A 41 4.01 -7.55 -6.96
CA HIS A 41 3.64 -6.13 -7.06
C HIS A 41 2.77 -5.84 -8.29
N LYS A 42 3.13 -6.36 -9.47
CA LYS A 42 2.32 -6.19 -10.69
C LYS A 42 0.93 -6.81 -10.54
N LYS A 43 0.85 -8.03 -10.03
CA LYS A 43 -0.40 -8.77 -9.81
C LYS A 43 -1.35 -8.04 -8.87
N HIS A 44 -0.83 -7.46 -7.79
CA HIS A 44 -1.64 -6.84 -6.74
C HIS A 44 -1.83 -5.32 -6.88
N SER A 45 -1.03 -4.65 -7.72
CA SER A 45 -1.12 -3.20 -7.96
C SER A 45 -0.50 -2.79 -9.30
N ALA A 46 -0.99 -3.36 -10.42
CA ALA A 46 -0.51 -3.09 -11.78
C ALA A 46 -0.48 -1.60 -12.16
N ASP A 47 -1.32 -0.76 -11.53
CA ASP A 47 -1.41 0.68 -11.77
C ASP A 47 -0.43 1.53 -10.92
N CYS A 48 0.53 0.89 -10.26
CA CYS A 48 1.54 1.58 -9.46
C CYS A 48 2.46 2.43 -10.35
N GLY A 49 2.46 3.74 -10.15
CA GLY A 49 3.30 4.67 -10.93
C GLY A 49 4.81 4.40 -10.82
N PHE A 50 5.27 3.73 -9.75
CA PHE A 50 6.65 3.26 -9.63
C PHE A 50 6.98 2.17 -10.65
N LEU A 51 6.06 1.23 -10.92
CA LEU A 51 6.27 0.16 -11.92
C LEU A 51 6.36 0.69 -13.35
N SER A 52 5.83 1.89 -13.60
CA SER A 52 5.85 2.55 -14.92
C SER A 52 7.06 3.47 -15.13
N LEU A 53 8.01 3.52 -14.19
CA LEU A 53 9.21 4.33 -14.33
C LEU A 53 10.08 3.85 -15.49
N GLN A 54 10.40 4.77 -16.40
CA GLN A 54 11.34 4.52 -17.50
C GLN A 54 12.78 4.94 -17.16
N LYS A 55 12.96 5.62 -16.03
CA LYS A 55 14.23 6.15 -15.55
C LYS A 55 14.47 5.69 -14.12
N GLU A 56 15.73 5.50 -13.78
CA GLU A 56 16.16 5.36 -12.39
C GLU A 56 15.65 6.55 -11.56
N PRO A 57 15.13 6.33 -10.34
CA PRO A 57 14.60 7.40 -9.49
C PRO A 57 15.57 8.57 -9.28
N ALA A 58 16.88 8.29 -9.23
CA ALA A 58 17.93 9.29 -9.08
C ALA A 58 18.08 10.24 -10.29
N ASN A 59 17.59 9.83 -11.46
CA ASN A 59 17.72 10.58 -12.71
C ASN A 59 16.42 11.30 -13.13
N LEU A 60 15.45 11.40 -12.23
CA LEU A 60 14.21 12.13 -12.47
C LEU A 60 14.44 13.63 -12.38
N THR A 61 13.86 14.38 -13.32
CA THR A 61 13.73 15.83 -13.17
C THR A 61 12.76 16.17 -12.04
N VAL A 62 12.87 17.38 -11.49
CA VAL A 62 11.93 17.86 -10.46
C VAL A 62 10.47 17.78 -10.94
N GLN A 63 10.20 18.09 -12.22
CA GLN A 63 8.85 18.01 -12.77
C GLN A 63 8.32 16.57 -12.81
N GLU A 64 9.14 15.59 -13.20
CA GLU A 64 8.76 14.18 -13.22
C GLU A 64 8.53 13.66 -11.79
N PHE A 65 9.44 14.00 -10.86
CA PHE A 65 9.30 13.69 -9.45
C PHE A 65 7.98 14.24 -8.88
N LEU A 66 7.67 15.53 -9.09
CA LEU A 66 6.45 16.14 -8.58
C LEU A 66 5.17 15.50 -9.16
N LYS A 67 5.20 15.04 -10.42
CA LYS A 67 4.08 14.29 -11.01
C LYS A 67 3.86 12.96 -10.29
N LEU A 68 4.93 12.23 -10.01
CA LEU A 68 4.90 10.96 -9.29
C LEU A 68 4.47 11.16 -7.83
N ASP A 69 5.03 12.16 -7.15
CA ASP A 69 4.66 12.49 -5.78
C ASP A 69 3.17 12.84 -5.68
N LYS A 70 2.63 13.63 -6.62
CA LYS A 70 1.18 13.89 -6.71
C LYS A 70 0.35 12.59 -6.83
N MET A 71 0.83 11.59 -7.58
CA MET A 71 0.14 10.29 -7.68
C MET A 71 0.20 9.53 -6.35
N ARG A 72 1.37 9.49 -5.71
CA ARG A 72 1.56 8.89 -4.39
C ARG A 72 0.65 9.56 -3.35
N MET A 73 0.61 10.89 -3.31
CA MET A 73 -0.26 11.65 -2.39
C MET A 73 -1.74 11.28 -2.57
N ARG A 74 -2.21 11.16 -3.82
CA ARG A 74 -3.58 10.69 -4.08
C ARG A 74 -3.83 9.28 -3.55
N LYS A 75 -2.88 8.35 -3.73
CA LYS A 75 -2.99 6.98 -3.21
C LYS A 75 -3.00 6.99 -1.66
N ALA A 76 -2.15 7.80 -1.04
CA ALA A 76 -2.11 7.98 0.41
C ALA A 76 -3.43 8.50 0.98
N LEU A 77 -3.97 9.59 0.42
CA LEU A 77 -5.26 10.14 0.82
C LEU A 77 -6.39 9.11 0.66
N LYS A 78 -6.42 8.39 -0.47
CA LYS A 78 -7.42 7.34 -0.70
C LYS A 78 -7.33 6.22 0.34
N LYS A 79 -6.11 5.77 0.67
CA LYS A 79 -5.87 4.74 1.71
C LYS A 79 -6.33 5.22 3.08
N GLU A 80 -5.97 6.44 3.47
CA GLU A 80 -6.36 7.01 4.76
C GLU A 80 -7.88 7.17 4.89
N ILE A 81 -8.54 7.68 3.85
CA ILE A 81 -10.01 7.78 3.81
C ILE A 81 -10.64 6.40 3.95
N SER A 82 -10.17 5.39 3.19
CA SER A 82 -10.68 4.03 3.26
C SER A 82 -10.55 3.45 4.67
N GLN A 83 -9.39 3.62 5.32
CA GLN A 83 -9.16 3.16 6.70
C GLN A 83 -10.07 3.86 7.70
N LYS A 84 -10.25 5.19 7.57
CA LYS A 84 -11.16 5.95 8.43
C LYS A 84 -12.61 5.49 8.24
N MET A 85 -13.04 5.21 7.02
CA MET A 85 -14.38 4.68 6.73
C MET A 85 -14.60 3.32 7.40
N THR A 86 -13.67 2.37 7.26
CA THR A 86 -13.76 1.05 7.93
C THR A 86 -13.89 1.20 9.45
N LYS A 87 -13.10 2.08 10.08
CA LYS A 87 -13.20 2.35 11.52
C LYS A 87 -14.57 2.89 11.93
N VAL A 88 -15.18 3.75 11.10
CA VAL A 88 -16.53 4.28 11.33
C VAL A 88 -17.57 3.16 11.20
N GLU A 89 -17.47 2.33 10.17
CA GLU A 89 -18.36 1.20 9.95
C GLU A 89 -18.31 0.19 11.10
N ASP A 90 -17.11 -0.15 11.58
CA ASP A 90 -16.95 -1.11 12.68
C ASP A 90 -17.51 -0.57 13.99
N LYS A 91 -17.28 0.72 14.30
CA LYS A 91 -17.93 1.38 15.43
C LYS A 91 -19.45 1.37 15.30
N ALA A 92 -19.99 1.61 14.11
CA ALA A 92 -21.42 1.58 13.86
C ALA A 92 -22.01 0.16 14.03
N LYS A 93 -21.30 -0.89 13.60
CA LYS A 93 -21.69 -2.30 13.83
C LYS A 93 -21.74 -2.62 15.31
N ILE A 94 -20.71 -2.26 16.07
CA ILE A 94 -20.65 -2.48 17.52
C ILE A 94 -21.84 -1.81 18.20
N GLN A 95 -22.06 -0.52 17.92
CA GLN A 95 -23.18 0.23 18.51
C GLN A 95 -24.53 -0.40 18.15
N ARG A 96 -24.71 -0.84 16.90
CA ARG A 96 -25.94 -1.52 16.47
C ARG A 96 -26.16 -2.85 17.21
N CYS A 97 -25.11 -3.63 17.45
CA CYS A 97 -25.22 -4.85 18.26
C CYS A 97 -25.61 -4.54 19.70
N SER A 98 -25.01 -3.50 20.32
CA SER A 98 -25.39 -3.08 21.67
C SER A 98 -26.85 -2.66 21.77
N ILE A 99 -27.37 -1.89 20.81
CA ILE A 99 -28.79 -1.46 20.80
C ILE A 99 -29.74 -2.65 20.67
N LYS A 100 -29.40 -3.67 19.88
CA LYS A 100 -30.25 -4.87 19.70
C LYS A 100 -30.28 -5.81 20.91
N ASN A 101 -29.28 -5.70 21.80
CA ASN A 101 -29.13 -6.53 22.98
C ASN A 101 -29.65 -5.85 24.27
N LEU A 102 -30.25 -4.65 24.14
CA LEU A 102 -31.00 -3.94 25.18
C LEU A 102 -32.49 -4.29 25.07
#